data_AF-A0A0B6WW13-F1
#
_entry.id   AF-A0A0B6WW13-F1
#
_cell.length_a   1.000
_cell.length_b   1.000
_cell.length_c   1.000
_cell.angle_alpha   90.00
_cell.angle_beta   90.00
_cell.angle_gamma   90.00
#
_symmetry.space_group_name_H-M   'P 1'
#
loop_
_entity.id
_entity.type
_entity.pdbx_description
1 polymer ?
#
loop_
_entity_poly.entity_id
_entity_poly.type
_entity_poly.pdbx_seq_one_letter_code
_entity_poly.pdbx_strand_id
1 'polypeptide(L)' 'MRCPYCERPLHRWGTYCRACRRNVWRWPHLLLFAVLLVIGLFALWEIFIAR' A
#
# COMPACT_ATOMS: atom_id res chain seq x y z
N MET A 1 16.42 -4.07 -0.74
CA MET A 1 15.69 -3.26 -1.73
C MET A 1 16.13 -1.81 -1.58
N ARG A 2 16.30 -1.02 -2.65
CA ARG A 2 16.81 0.37 -2.58
C ARG A 2 15.68 1.40 -2.67
N CYS A 3 15.86 2.56 -2.04
CA CYS A 3 14.96 3.71 -2.21
C CYS A 3 15.08 4.25 -3.64
N PRO A 4 13.98 4.53 -4.37
CA PRO A 4 14.06 5.09 -5.72
C PRO A 4 14.59 6.54 -5.74
N TYR A 5 14.58 7.23 -4.60
CA TYR A 5 15.02 8.63 -4.51
C TYR A 5 16.48 8.77 -4.06
N CYS A 6 16.93 7.94 -3.11
CA CYS A 6 18.25 8.08 -2.49
C CYS A 6 19.11 6.82 -2.57
N GLU A 7 18.63 5.77 -3.24
CA GLU A 7 19.30 4.49 -3.48
C GLU A 7 19.81 3.72 -2.24
N ARG A 8 19.57 4.26 -1.03
CA ARG A 8 19.95 3.60 0.21
C ARG A 8 19.16 2.32 0.44
N PRO A 9 19.75 1.33 1.14
CA PRO A 9 19.07 0.10 1.49
C PRO A 9 17.86 0.40 2.39
N LEU A 10 16.66 0.07 1.91
CA LEU A 10 15.46 -0.03 2.73
C LEU A 10 15.28 -1.46 3.21
N HIS A 11 14.70 -1.56 4.41
CA HIS A 11 14.15 -2.82 4.93
C HIS A 11 13.20 -3.42 3.88
N ARG A 12 13.26 -4.74 3.69
CA ARG A 12 12.60 -5.47 2.59
C ARG A 12 11.08 -5.19 2.49
N TRP A 13 10.46 -4.78 3.58
CA TRP A 13 9.03 -4.45 3.72
C TRP A 13 8.76 -3.03 4.21
N GLY A 14 9.79 -2.19 4.32
CA GLY A 14 9.62 -0.81 4.79
C GLY A 14 8.98 0.06 3.72
N THR A 15 7.84 0.67 4.02
CA THR A 15 7.26 1.77 3.23
C THR A 15 7.89 3.11 3.56
N TYR A 16 8.74 3.19 4.58
CA TYR A 16 9.34 4.44 5.04
C TYR A 16 10.85 4.44 4.86
N CYS A 17 11.36 5.44 4.13
CA CYS A 17 12.78 5.70 4.04
C CYS A 17 13.20 6.68 5.13
N ARG A 18 13.93 6.21 6.15
CA ARG A 18 14.48 7.07 7.22
C ARG A 18 15.42 8.15 6.67
N ALA A 19 16.19 7.87 5.62
CA ALA A 19 17.11 8.83 5.02
C ALA A 19 16.39 9.99 4.30
N CYS A 20 15.34 9.68 3.52
CA CYS A 20 14.53 10.71 2.86
C CYS A 20 13.45 11.31 3.78
N ARG A 21 13.23 10.73 4.97
CA ARG A 21 12.07 10.98 5.84
C ARG A 21 10.73 10.97 5.09
N ARG A 22 10.62 10.09 4.08
CA ARG A 22 9.45 9.99 3.19
C ARG A 22 8.92 8.57 3.13
N ASN A 23 7.61 8.48 2.97
CA ASN A 23 6.93 7.25 2.58
C ASN A 23 7.23 6.94 1.11
N VAL A 24 7.89 5.81 0.88
CA VAL A 24 8.11 5.20 -0.43
C VAL A 24 6.98 4.20 -0.64
N TRP A 25 5.92 4.65 -1.30
CA TRP A 25 4.86 3.77 -1.75
C TRP A 25 5.31 3.06 -3.02
N ARG A 26 5.23 1.73 -3.00
CA ARG A 26 5.59 0.89 -4.14
C ARG A 26 4.33 0.30 -4.76
N TRP A 27 4.43 -0.03 -6.04
CA TRP A 27 3.40 -0.76 -6.78
C TRP A 27 2.73 -1.90 -6.00
N PRO A 28 3.43 -2.83 -5.33
CA PRO A 28 2.79 -3.86 -4.51
C PRO A 28 1.92 -3.32 -3.38
N HIS A 29 2.29 -2.19 -2.74
CA HIS A 29 1.45 -1.56 -1.71
C HIS A 29 0.19 -0.93 -2.31
N LEU A 30 0.32 -0.26 -3.46
CA LEU A 30 -0.82 0.26 -4.21
C LEU A 30 -1.76 -0.86 -4.63
N LEU A 31 -1.20 -1.98 -5.11
CA LEU A 31 -1.96 -3.15 -5.53
C LEU A 31 -2.72 -3.77 -4.34
N LEU A 32 -2.04 -3.96 -3.20
CA LEU A 32 -2.67 -4.46 -1.97
C LEU A 32 -3.80 -3.54 -1.50
N PHE A 33 -3.58 -2.22 -1.55
CA PHE A 33 -4.59 -1.24 -1.18
C PHE A 33 -5.80 -1.29 -2.12
N ALA A 34 -5.57 -1.41 -3.43
CA ALA A 34 -6.63 -1.55 -4.43
C ALA A 34 -7.44 -2.83 -4.20
N VAL A 35 -6.79 -3.97 -3.92
CA VAL A 35 -7.47 -5.23 -3.60
C VAL A 35 -8.35 -5.08 -2.35
N LEU A 36 -7.80 -4.52 -1.27
CA LEU A 36 -8.56 -4.27 -0.03
C LEU A 36 -9.75 -3.34 -0.26
N LEU A 37 -9.59 -2.31 -1.09
CA LEU A 37 -10.65 -1.37 -1.43
C LEU A 37 -11.80 -2.07 -2.16
N VAL A 38 -11.49 -2.91 -3.15
CA VAL A 38 -12.50 -3.67 -3.90
C VAL A 38 -13.25 -4.64 -2.98
N ILE A 39 -12.53 -5.37 -2.12
CA ILE A 39 -13.15 -6.28 -1.15
C ILE A 39 -14.07 -5.52 -0.19
N GLY A 40 -13.62 -4.36 0.32
CA GLY A 40 -14.41 -3.53 1.22
C GLY A 40 -15.69 -2.98 0.56
N LEU A 41 -15.60 -2.52 -0.69
CA LEU A 41 -16.75 -2.06 -1.46
C LEU A 41 -17.75 -3.19 -1.73
N PHE A 42 -17.25 -4.39 -2.06
CA PHE A 42 -18.09 -5.55 -2.27
C PHE A 42 -18.82 -5.96 -0.98
N ALA A 43 -18.12 -5.97 0.16
CA ALA A 43 -18.74 -6.25 1.45
C ALA A 43 -19.80 -5.21 1.84
N LEU A 44 -19.53 -3.92 1.63
CA LEU A 44 -20.50 -2.86 1.87
C LEU A 44 -21.73 -2.96 0.96
N TRP A 45 -21.52 -3.30 -0.31
CA TRP A 45 -22.59 -3.52 -1.28
C TRP A 45 -23.51 -4.66 -0.83
N GLU A 46 -22.95 -5.81 -0.45
CA GLU A 46 -23.71 -6.96 0.04
C GLU A 46 -24.53 -6.61 1.30
N ILE A 47 -23.95 -5.86 2.23
CA ILE A 47 -24.66 -5.40 3.43
C ILE A 47 -25.84 -4.48 3.06
N PHE A 48 -25.67 -3.64 2.04
CA PHE A 48 -26.71 -2.72 1.60
C PHE A 48 -27.84 -3.43 0.85
N ILE A 49 -27.53 -4.48 0.08
CA ILE A 49 -28.52 -5.25 -0.70
C ILE A 49 -29.28 -6.26 0.15
N ALA A 50 -28.64 -6.78 1.21
CA ALA A 50 -29.26 -7.71 2.15
C ALA A 50 -30.18 -7.02 3.18
N ARG A 51 -30.38 -5.70 3.07
CA ARG A 51 -31.21 -4.87 3.95
C ARG A 51 -32.43 -4.33 3.21
#